data_AF-A0A2J4XUW0-F1
#
_entry.id   AF-A0A2J4XUW0-F1
#
_cell.length_a   1.000
_cell.length_b   1.000
_cell.length_c   1.000
_cell.angle_alpha   90.00
_cell.angle_beta   90.00
_cell.angle_gamma   90.00
#
_symmetry.space_group_name_H-M   'P 1'
#
loop_
_entity.id
_entity.type
_entity.pdbx_description
1 polymer ?
#
loop_
_entity_poly.entity_id
_entity_poly.type
_entity_poly.pdbx_seq_one_letter_code
_entity_poly.pdbx_strand_id
1 'polypeptide(L)'
;MKNNHNKWRLNRIAGALAVALLPLCEDVLAREVFNPALLEMDGPHTGVRDLSAYEQAGGQLPGTYRVDIYLNNVFMDTRDVVFQQSKG
;
A
#
# COMPACT_ATOMS: atom_id res chain seq x y z
N MET A 1 -57.68 -12.19 -3.24
CA MET A 1 -56.37 -12.41 -2.60
C MET A 1 -55.67 -13.56 -3.32
N LYS A 2 -54.62 -13.31 -4.12
CA LYS A 2 -53.86 -14.37 -4.80
C LYS A 2 -52.41 -14.29 -4.33
N ASN A 3 -52.06 -15.12 -3.35
CA ASN A 3 -50.70 -15.24 -2.83
C ASN A 3 -49.82 -15.88 -3.89
N ASN A 4 -48.96 -15.08 -4.53
CA ASN A 4 -47.85 -15.60 -5.28
C ASN A 4 -46.78 -16.01 -4.27
N HIS A 5 -46.51 -17.30 -4.17
CA HIS A 5 -45.25 -17.79 -3.62
C HIS A 5 -44.55 -18.38 -4.83
N ASN A 6 -44.11 -17.50 -5.74
CA ASN A 6 -43.33 -17.95 -6.89
C ASN A 6 -41.95 -18.33 -6.36
N LYS A 7 -41.86 -19.64 -6.09
CA LYS A 7 -40.73 -20.37 -5.55
C LYS A 7 -39.48 -19.93 -6.28
N TRP A 8 -38.44 -19.61 -5.52
CA TRP A 8 -37.08 -19.41 -6.00
C TRP A 8 -36.65 -20.65 -6.81
N ARG A 9 -36.96 -20.68 -8.10
CA ARG A 9 -36.46 -21.70 -9.02
C ARG A 9 -35.02 -21.29 -9.32
N LEU A 10 -34.08 -21.84 -8.57
CA LEU A 10 -32.66 -21.69 -8.83
C LEU A 10 -32.39 -22.08 -10.29
N ASN A 11 -32.17 -21.07 -11.14
CA ASN A 11 -31.84 -21.30 -12.54
C ASN A 11 -30.40 -21.80 -12.57
N ARG A 12 -30.21 -23.10 -12.81
CA ARG A 12 -28.89 -23.76 -12.84
C ARG A 12 -27.91 -23.06 -13.78
N ILE A 13 -28.43 -22.45 -14.85
CA ILE A 13 -27.64 -21.66 -15.81
C ILE A 13 -27.15 -20.36 -15.17
N ALA A 14 -28.01 -19.65 -14.44
CA ALA A 14 -27.62 -18.44 -13.71
C ALA A 14 -26.60 -18.75 -12.61
N GLY A 15 -26.75 -19.89 -11.93
CA GLY A 15 -25.77 -20.38 -10.95
C GLY A 15 -24.43 -20.74 -11.59
N ALA A 16 -24.43 -21.47 -12.71
CA ALA A 16 -23.21 -21.81 -13.44
C ALA A 16 -22.49 -20.57 -13.99
N LEU A 17 -23.25 -19.59 -14.49
CA LEU A 17 -22.71 -18.32 -14.96
C LEU A 17 -22.10 -17.51 -13.81
N ALA A 18 -22.77 -17.43 -12.66
CA ALA A 18 -22.22 -16.75 -11.49
C ALA A 18 -20.91 -17.39 -11.01
N VAL A 19 -20.83 -18.72 -10.96
CA VAL A 19 -19.60 -19.46 -10.59
C VAL A 19 -18.49 -19.26 -11.62
N ALA A 20 -18.83 -19.26 -12.91
CA ALA A 20 -17.87 -19.00 -13.99
C ALA A 20 -17.32 -17.57 -13.98
N LEU A 21 -18.03 -16.63 -13.37
CA LEU A 21 -17.62 -15.22 -13.22
C LEU A 21 -16.82 -14.94 -11.94
N LEU A 22 -16.80 -15.84 -10.95
CA LEU A 22 -15.98 -15.70 -9.75
C LEU A 22 -14.48 -15.46 -10.03
N PRO A 23 -13.82 -16.15 -10.98
CA PRO A 23 -12.39 -15.91 -11.26
C PRO A 23 -12.13 -14.59 -12.02
N LEU A 24 -13.16 -13.86 -12.44
CA LEU A 24 -13.04 -12.51 -13.02
C LEU A 24 -13.09 -11.41 -11.94
N CYS A 25 -13.32 -11.78 -10.68
CA CYS A 25 -13.22 -10.86 -9.56
C CYS A 25 -11.76 -10.83 -9.11
N GLU A 26 -10.96 -9.91 -9.69
CA GLU A 26 -9.61 -9.66 -9.19
C GLU A 26 -9.67 -9.00 -7.81
N ASP A 27 -8.73 -9.35 -6.94
CA ASP A 27 -8.49 -8.62 -5.69
C ASP A 27 -7.95 -7.22 -6.03
N VAL A 28 -8.82 -6.22 -5.98
CA VAL A 28 -8.38 -4.81 -6.04
C VAL A 28 -7.71 -4.48 -4.71
N LEU A 29 -6.39 -4.61 -4.67
CA LEU A 29 -5.59 -4.12 -3.55
C LEU A 29 -5.55 -2.60 -3.60
N ALA A 30 -6.14 -1.94 -2.60
CA ALA A 30 -5.99 -0.50 -2.41
C ALA A 30 -4.51 -0.21 -2.10
N ARG A 31 -3.78 0.34 -3.07
CA ARG A 31 -2.39 0.77 -2.88
C ARG A 31 -2.37 2.19 -2.32
N GLU A 32 -1.58 2.41 -1.28
CA GLU A 32 -1.33 3.74 -0.74
C GLU A 32 -0.39 4.48 -1.71
N VAL A 33 -0.79 5.66 -2.18
CA VAL A 33 -0.04 6.47 -3.15
C VAL A 33 0.01 7.91 -2.67
N PHE A 34 1.18 8.53 -2.76
CA PHE A 34 1.36 9.95 -2.43
C PHE A 34 1.05 10.84 -3.64
N ASN A 35 0.42 11.98 -3.39
CA ASN A 35 0.27 13.01 -4.42
C ASN A 35 1.59 13.80 -4.57
N PRO A 36 2.33 13.67 -5.69
CA PRO A 36 3.62 14.32 -5.87
C PRO A 36 3.52 15.85 -5.89
N ALA A 37 2.39 16.41 -6.31
CA ALA A 37 2.17 17.86 -6.37
C ALA A 37 2.22 18.54 -4.98
N LEU A 38 2.05 17.77 -3.89
CA LEU A 38 2.18 18.29 -2.53
C LEU A 38 3.65 18.51 -2.09
N LEU A 39 4.62 18.03 -2.88
CA LEU A 39 6.05 18.14 -2.59
C LEU A 39 6.78 19.10 -3.54
N GLU A 40 6.11 19.62 -4.58
CA GLU A 40 6.69 20.55 -5.57
C GLU A 40 6.79 22.00 -5.05
N MET A 41 7.06 22.19 -3.76
CA MET A 41 7.16 23.54 -3.16
C MET A 41 8.47 24.28 -3.48
N ASP A 42 9.52 23.59 -3.93
CA ASP A 42 10.88 24.15 -4.05
C ASP A 42 11.32 24.52 -5.49
N GLY A 43 10.37 24.70 -6.41
CA GLY A 43 10.63 25.26 -7.75
C GLY A 43 11.06 24.25 -8.81
N PRO A 44 11.30 24.70 -10.06
CA PRO A 44 11.40 23.85 -11.26
C PRO A 44 12.63 22.93 -11.33
N HIS A 45 13.43 22.84 -10.25
CA HIS A 45 14.68 22.09 -10.19
C HIS A 45 14.62 20.84 -9.30
N THR A 46 13.56 20.67 -8.51
CA THR A 46 13.31 19.43 -7.78
C THR A 46 12.49 18.49 -8.66
N GLY A 47 13.17 17.81 -9.58
CA GLY A 47 12.55 16.74 -10.36
C GLY A 47 11.83 15.77 -9.43
N VAL A 48 10.66 15.28 -9.88
CA VAL A 48 9.78 14.36 -9.17
C VAL A 48 10.61 13.34 -8.39
N ARG A 49 10.68 13.52 -7.06
CA ARG A 49 11.41 12.61 -6.17
C ARG A 49 10.66 11.29 -6.18
N ASP A 50 11.37 10.17 -6.32
CA ASP A 50 10.75 8.85 -6.24
C ASP A 50 10.12 8.68 -4.84
N LEU A 51 8.78 8.64 -4.80
CA LEU A 51 7.99 8.51 -3.57
C LEU A 51 7.62 7.07 -3.26
N SER A 52 7.94 6.12 -4.14
CA SER A 52 7.56 4.71 -3.99
C SER A 52 8.11 4.10 -2.69
N ALA A 53 9.27 4.58 -2.23
CA ALA A 53 9.87 4.18 -0.97
C ALA A 53 9.03 4.59 0.26
N TYR A 54 8.21 5.64 0.17
CA TYR A 54 7.35 6.10 1.27
C TYR A 54 5.98 5.41 1.26
N GLU A 55 5.56 4.85 0.13
CA GLU A 55 4.29 4.11 -0.04
C GLU A 55 4.30 2.74 0.63
N GLN A 56 5.44 2.32 1.19
CA GLN A 56 5.57 1.11 1.98
C GLN A 56 5.43 1.44 3.46
N ALA A 57 4.74 0.59 4.23
CA ALA A 57 4.63 0.77 5.67
C ALA A 57 6.03 0.79 6.32
N GLY A 58 6.36 1.89 7.02
CA GLY A 58 7.68 2.10 7.60
C GLY A 58 8.77 2.50 6.59
N GLY A 59 8.38 2.81 5.36
CA GLY A 59 9.26 3.17 4.26
C GLY A 59 10.01 4.47 4.50
N GLN A 60 11.33 4.42 4.37
CA GLN A 60 12.23 5.58 4.47
C GLN A 60 13.31 5.46 3.39
N LEU A 61 13.76 6.59 2.87
CA LEU A 61 14.84 6.61 1.90
C LEU A 61 16.20 6.33 2.59
N PRO A 62 17.15 5.72 1.87
CA PRO A 62 18.55 5.73 2.28
C PRO A 62 19.04 7.17 2.48
N GLY A 63 19.91 7.38 3.48
CA GLY A 63 20.37 8.71 3.83
C GLY A 63 21.06 8.78 5.17
N THR A 64 21.48 9.99 5.54
CA THR A 64 22.06 10.28 6.85
C THR A 64 20.98 10.78 7.79
N TYR A 65 20.83 10.11 8.93
CA TYR A 65 19.81 10.42 9.93
C TYR A 65 20.45 10.61 11.31
N ARG A 66 19.98 11.60 12.06
CA ARG A 66 20.29 11.76 13.48
C ARG A 66 19.45 10.76 14.27
N VAL A 67 20.09 9.81 14.95
CA VAL A 67 19.41 8.75 15.69
C VAL A 67 20.00 8.56 17.08
N ASP A 68 19.18 8.06 18.00
CA ASP A 68 19.63 7.53 19.29
C ASP A 68 20.02 6.06 19.14
N ILE A 69 21.21 5.70 19.62
CA ILE A 69 21.74 4.34 19.51
C ILE A 69 21.58 3.66 20.86
N TYR A 70 20.93 2.49 20.86
CA TYR A 70 20.79 1.63 22.03
C TYR A 70 21.49 0.28 21.80
N LEU A 71 22.19 -0.22 22.81
CA LEU A 71 22.76 -1.57 22.83
C LEU A 71 22.26 -2.30 24.08
N ASN A 72 21.61 -3.45 23.91
CA ASN A 72 21.00 -4.22 25.00
C ASN A 72 20.12 -3.35 25.91
N ASN A 73 19.27 -2.51 25.31
CA ASN A 73 18.37 -1.58 26.00
C ASN A 73 19.07 -0.47 26.81
N VAL A 74 20.38 -0.30 26.67
CA VAL A 74 21.13 0.80 27.29
C VAL A 74 21.44 1.86 26.24
N PHE A 75 21.21 3.14 26.57
CA PHE A 75 21.53 4.28 25.71
C PHE A 75 23.05 4.40 25.53
N MET A 76 23.49 4.60 24.29
CA MET A 76 24.90 4.72 23.93
C MET A 76 25.25 6.16 23.52
N ASP A 77 24.60 6.69 22.50
CA ASP A 77 24.92 8.00 21.91
C ASP A 77 23.78 8.49 20.99
N THR A 78 23.80 9.78 20.66
CA THR A 78 22.91 10.43 19.68
C THR A 78 23.76 11.04 18.56
N ARG A 79 23.75 10.43 17.36
CA ARG A 79 24.64 10.86 16.26
C ARG A 79 24.04 10.65 14.87
N ASP A 80 24.69 11.27 13.89
CA ASP A 80 24.38 11.05 12.48
C ASP A 80 24.90 9.68 12.02
N VAL A 81 24.01 8.88 11.44
CA VAL A 81 24.29 7.54 10.93
C VAL A 81 23.82 7.45 9.48
N VAL A 82 24.67 6.88 8.62
CA VAL A 82 24.35 6.65 7.20
C VAL A 82 23.66 5.29 7.05
N PHE A 83 22.42 5.30 6.56
CA PHE A 83 21.63 4.12 6.24
C PHE A 83 21.63 3.89 4.73
N GLN A 84 21.88 2.65 4.31
CA GLN A 84 21.89 2.23 2.91
C GLN A 84 20.81 1.18 2.68
N GLN A 85 20.27 1.12 1.46
CA GLN A 85 19.30 0.09 1.11
C GLN A 85 19.98 -1.28 1.16
N SER A 86 19.45 -2.18 1.98
CA SER A 86 19.94 -3.56 2.04
C SER A 86 19.64 -4.25 0.70
N LYS A 87 20.66 -4.83 0.07
CA LYS A 87 20.47 -5.78 -1.02
C LYS A 87 20.21 -7.14 -0.38
N GLY A 88 18.94 -7.47 -0.19
CA GLY A 88 18.51 -8.82 0.15
C GLY A 88 18.82 -9.80 -0.98
#